data_AF-A0A853IZ03-F1
#
_entry.id   AF-A0A853IZ03-F1
#
_cell.length_a   1.000
_cell.length_b   1.000
_cell.length_c   1.000
_cell.angle_alpha   90.00
_cell.angle_beta   90.00
_cell.angle_gamma   90.00
#
_symmetry.space_group_name_H-M   'P 1'
#
loop_
_entity.id
_entity.type
_entity.pdbx_description
1 polymer ?
#
loop_
_entity_poly.entity_id
_entity_poly.type
_entity_poly.pdbx_seq_one_letter_code
_entity_poly.pdbx_strand_id
1 'polypeptide(L)'
;MNEEKKLVPKLRFPEFRRAEGWEMTLLEKCLGYQQPTPYLVKDERYSPIFKTPVLTAGKTFILGYTNEEHGIFREGLPVIIFDDFTTATQFVDFPFKAKSSAMKILLAKDGANIKFMFETLRNVSFEVGAHERH
;
A
#
# COMPACT_ATOMS: atom_id res chain seq x y z
N MET A 1 2.03 39.83 6.99
CA MET A 1 1.18 38.68 7.35
C MET A 1 1.18 37.77 6.13
N ASN A 2 1.96 36.70 6.14
CA ASN A 2 2.04 35.78 4.98
C ASN A 2 0.71 35.04 4.89
N GLU A 3 -0.04 35.23 3.81
CA GLU A 3 -1.15 34.35 3.49
C GLU A 3 -0.57 32.97 3.18
N GLU A 4 -0.66 32.05 4.12
CA GLU A 4 -0.42 30.64 3.84
C GLU A 4 -1.35 30.22 2.71
N LYS A 5 -0.76 29.89 1.57
CA LYS A 5 -1.47 29.55 0.35
C LYS A 5 -2.29 28.28 0.60
N LYS A 6 -3.60 28.43 0.82
CA LYS A 6 -4.51 27.32 1.10
C LYS A 6 -4.44 26.27 -0.01
N LEU A 7 -4.30 24.99 0.36
CA LEU A 7 -4.26 23.87 -0.59
C LEU A 7 -5.67 23.55 -1.09
N VAL A 8 -6.11 24.26 -2.12
CA VAL A 8 -7.45 24.11 -2.70
C VAL A 8 -7.34 23.33 -4.02
N PRO A 9 -7.90 22.10 -4.12
CA PRO A 9 -7.94 21.38 -5.38
C PRO A 9 -8.68 22.14 -6.47
N LYS A 10 -8.17 22.08 -7.71
CA LYS A 10 -8.80 22.67 -8.89
C LYS A 10 -10.17 22.05 -9.20
N LEU A 11 -10.33 20.76 -8.92
CA LEU A 11 -11.57 20.01 -9.07
C LEU A 11 -12.13 19.67 -7.70
N ARG A 12 -13.41 19.98 -7.47
CA ARG A 12 -14.16 19.66 -6.25
C ARG A 12 -15.59 19.29 -6.61
N PHE A 13 -16.17 18.36 -5.84
CA PHE A 13 -17.62 18.16 -5.90
C PHE A 13 -18.36 19.44 -5.49
N PRO A 14 -19.57 19.71 -6.04
CA PRO A 14 -20.31 20.94 -5.78
C PRO A 14 -20.45 21.30 -4.29
N GLU A 15 -20.70 20.31 -3.44
CA GLU A 15 -20.86 20.43 -2.00
C GLU A 15 -19.59 20.91 -1.26
N PHE A 16 -18.40 20.72 -1.84
CA PHE A 16 -17.12 21.11 -1.23
C PHE A 16 -16.52 22.40 -1.82
N ARG A 17 -17.22 23.11 -2.73
CA ARG A 17 -16.69 24.34 -3.36
C ARG A 17 -16.44 25.48 -2.36
N ARG A 18 -17.18 25.52 -1.25
CA ARG A 18 -17.03 26.51 -0.17
C ARG A 18 -16.29 25.97 1.05
N ALA A 19 -15.91 24.69 1.05
CA ALA A 19 -15.16 24.10 2.15
C ALA A 19 -13.73 24.64 2.19
N GLU A 20 -13.09 24.54 3.35
CA GLU A 20 -11.70 24.97 3.51
C GLU A 20 -10.72 24.20 2.62
N GLY A 21 -9.46 24.64 2.64
CA GLY A 21 -8.36 23.93 1.96
C GLY A 21 -8.13 22.55 2.56
N TRP A 22 -7.35 21.75 1.86
CA TRP A 22 -6.80 20.52 2.40
C TRP A 22 -5.75 20.85 3.45
N GLU A 23 -5.70 20.03 4.48
CA GLU A 23 -4.66 20.08 5.49
C GLU A 23 -3.53 19.11 5.11
N MET A 24 -2.28 19.48 5.41
CA MET A 24 -1.16 18.57 5.27
C MET A 24 -1.07 17.67 6.49
N THR A 25 -0.93 16.37 6.27
CA THR A 25 -0.76 15.38 7.33
C THR A 25 0.36 14.39 6.98
N LEU A 26 0.88 13.70 8.00
CA LEU A 26 1.90 12.68 7.83
C LEU A 26 1.26 11.35 7.41
N LEU A 27 1.88 10.62 6.49
CA LEU A 27 1.41 9.31 6.05
C LEU A 27 1.24 8.33 7.22
N GLU A 28 2.15 8.38 8.21
CA GLU A 28 2.07 7.54 9.42
C GLU A 28 0.81 7.79 10.27
N LYS A 29 0.16 8.96 10.15
CA LYS A 29 -1.11 9.21 10.85
C LYS A 29 -2.28 8.53 10.15
N CYS A 30 -2.18 8.27 8.85
CA CYS A 30 -3.23 7.66 8.03
C CYS A 30 -3.00 6.16 7.77
N LEU A 31 -1.74 5.71 7.77
CA LEU A 31 -1.35 4.35 7.43
C LEU A 31 -0.59 3.68 8.58
N GLY A 32 -1.06 2.50 8.97
CA GLY A 32 -0.34 1.56 9.82
C GLY A 32 0.61 0.73 8.97
N TYR A 33 1.71 0.28 9.57
CA TYR A 33 2.68 -0.58 8.94
C TYR A 33 2.71 -1.94 9.64
N GLN A 34 2.71 -3.00 8.83
CA GLN A 34 2.88 -4.36 9.30
C GLN A 34 3.94 -5.08 8.46
N GLN A 35 4.85 -5.77 9.15
CA GLN A 35 5.85 -6.62 8.51
C GLN A 35 5.21 -7.88 7.91
N PRO A 36 5.67 -8.34 6.74
CA PRO A 36 5.11 -9.51 6.05
C PRO A 36 5.59 -10.84 6.64
N THR A 37 6.54 -10.83 7.58
CA THR A 37 7.19 -12.02 8.16
C THR A 37 6.22 -13.14 8.58
N PRO A 38 5.10 -12.86 9.27
CA PRO A 38 4.12 -13.90 9.64
C PRO A 38 3.42 -14.57 8.44
N TYR A 39 3.47 -13.92 7.28
CA TYR A 39 2.77 -14.31 6.06
C TYR A 39 3.69 -14.85 4.97
N LEU A 40 4.99 -15.02 5.27
CA LEU A 40 5.94 -15.56 4.32
C LEU A 40 5.55 -16.98 3.92
N VAL A 41 5.57 -17.23 2.62
CA VAL A 41 5.49 -18.57 2.06
C VAL A 41 6.77 -19.33 2.43
N LYS A 42 6.63 -20.60 2.82
CA LYS A 42 7.76 -21.45 3.22
C LYS A 42 8.19 -22.38 2.09
N ASP A 43 7.23 -22.83 1.29
CA ASP A 43 7.45 -23.70 0.13
C ASP A 43 7.55 -22.88 -1.17
N GLU A 44 8.35 -23.35 -2.11
CA GLU A 44 8.51 -22.77 -3.45
C GLU A 44 7.75 -23.56 -4.53
N ARG A 45 7.02 -24.62 -4.15
CA ARG A 45 6.13 -25.37 -5.04
C ARG A 45 4.86 -24.58 -5.29
N TYR A 46 4.84 -23.88 -6.42
CA TYR A 46 3.68 -23.15 -6.89
C TYR A 46 2.94 -23.92 -7.98
N SER A 47 1.61 -23.84 -7.98
CA SER A 47 0.79 -24.45 -9.01
C SER A 47 -0.48 -23.63 -9.25
N PRO A 48 -0.91 -23.42 -10.51
CA PRO A 48 -2.17 -22.73 -10.81
C PRO A 48 -3.43 -23.38 -10.21
N ILE A 49 -3.35 -24.66 -9.78
CA ILE A 49 -4.47 -25.36 -9.15
C ILE A 49 -4.63 -25.02 -7.66
N PHE A 50 -3.61 -24.39 -7.04
CA PHE A 50 -3.66 -23.99 -5.64
C PHE A 50 -4.44 -22.68 -5.47
N LYS A 51 -4.93 -22.43 -4.26
CA LYS A 51 -5.92 -21.37 -4.01
C LYS A 51 -5.31 -20.05 -3.55
N THR A 52 -4.21 -20.10 -2.79
CA THR A 52 -3.70 -18.91 -2.11
C THR A 52 -2.64 -18.23 -2.97
N PRO A 53 -2.85 -16.99 -3.46
CA PRO A 53 -1.86 -16.28 -4.23
C PRO A 53 -0.66 -15.89 -3.36
N VAL A 54 0.53 -16.00 -3.92
CA VAL A 54 1.79 -15.52 -3.33
C VAL A 54 2.18 -14.23 -4.01
N LEU A 55 2.26 -13.14 -3.25
CA LEU A 55 2.53 -11.81 -3.77
C LEU A 55 4.01 -11.45 -3.70
N THR A 56 4.46 -10.68 -4.69
CA THR A 56 5.72 -9.92 -4.63
C THR A 56 5.44 -8.44 -4.84
N ALA A 57 6.33 -7.59 -4.33
CA ALA A 57 6.27 -6.15 -4.56
C ALA A 57 7.02 -5.73 -5.85
N GLY A 58 7.65 -6.69 -6.55
CA GLY A 58 8.40 -6.44 -7.79
C GLY A 58 7.54 -6.50 -9.05
N LYS A 59 8.18 -6.62 -10.23
CA LYS A 59 7.52 -6.60 -11.55
C LYS A 59 6.36 -7.58 -11.70
N THR A 60 6.46 -8.76 -11.08
CA THR A 60 5.41 -9.78 -11.12
C THR A 60 4.66 -9.78 -9.80
N PHE A 61 3.49 -9.13 -9.79
CA PHE A 61 2.69 -8.95 -8.56
C PHE A 61 2.25 -10.28 -7.94
N ILE A 62 1.68 -11.20 -8.73
CA ILE A 62 1.35 -12.56 -8.30
C ILE A 62 2.41 -13.51 -8.83
N LEU A 63 3.24 -14.07 -7.94
CA LEU A 63 4.30 -15.02 -8.29
C LEU A 63 3.75 -16.39 -8.72
N GLY A 64 2.66 -16.80 -8.09
CA GLY A 64 2.05 -18.11 -8.23
C GLY A 64 1.06 -18.35 -7.10
N TYR A 65 0.61 -19.59 -6.94
CA TYR A 65 -0.32 -19.98 -5.87
C TYR A 65 0.29 -21.10 -5.04
N THR A 66 0.05 -21.08 -3.73
CA THR A 66 0.51 -22.09 -2.76
C THR A 66 -0.68 -22.82 -2.14
N ASN A 67 -0.44 -24.08 -1.75
CA ASN A 67 -1.37 -24.89 -0.97
C ASN A 67 -1.18 -24.74 0.54
N GLU A 68 -0.25 -23.89 1.00
CA GLU A 68 -0.12 -23.58 2.42
C GLU A 68 -1.42 -22.97 2.97
N GLU A 69 -1.89 -23.50 4.10
CA GLU A 69 -3.15 -23.07 4.72
C GLU A 69 -2.92 -22.09 5.90
N HIS A 70 -1.70 -22.03 6.41
CA HIS A 70 -1.31 -21.20 7.56
C HIS A 70 -0.53 -19.95 7.14
N GLY A 71 -0.56 -18.91 7.99
CA GLY A 71 0.13 -17.65 7.72
C GLY A 71 -0.37 -16.99 6.44
N ILE A 72 -1.68 -17.01 6.20
CA ILE A 72 -2.31 -16.29 5.10
C ILE A 72 -2.85 -14.99 5.66
N PHE A 73 -2.49 -13.88 5.04
CA PHE A 73 -3.05 -12.58 5.37
C PHE A 73 -4.52 -12.54 4.96
N ARG A 74 -5.41 -12.24 5.91
CA ARG A 74 -6.87 -12.21 5.71
C ARG A 74 -7.52 -10.99 6.35
N GLU A 75 -7.04 -10.63 7.53
CA GLU A 75 -7.60 -9.55 8.33
C GLU A 75 -7.02 -8.21 7.93
N GLY A 76 -7.84 -7.15 7.95
CA GLY A 76 -7.40 -5.80 7.61
C GLY A 76 -7.36 -5.48 6.11
N LEU A 77 -7.87 -6.38 5.25
CA LEU A 77 -8.11 -6.08 3.84
C LEU A 77 -9.20 -4.99 3.68
N PRO A 78 -9.11 -4.13 2.65
CA PRO A 78 -8.01 -4.05 1.70
C PRO A 78 -6.76 -3.36 2.25
N VAL A 79 -5.60 -3.70 1.70
CA VAL A 79 -4.28 -3.16 2.09
C VAL A 79 -3.51 -2.67 0.88
N ILE A 80 -2.41 -1.96 1.14
CA ILE A 80 -1.42 -1.59 0.13
C ILE A 80 -0.16 -2.41 0.38
N ILE A 81 0.36 -3.04 -0.66
CA ILE A 81 1.73 -3.59 -0.68
C ILE A 81 2.64 -2.53 -1.26
N PHE A 82 3.67 -2.16 -0.50
CA PHE A 82 4.64 -1.13 -0.87
C PHE A 82 6.06 -1.70 -0.86
N ASP A 83 6.80 -1.48 -1.95
CA ASP A 83 8.24 -1.70 -2.04
C ASP A 83 8.97 -0.37 -1.80
N ASP A 84 9.78 -0.27 -0.75
CA ASP A 84 10.51 0.96 -0.45
C ASP A 84 11.75 1.16 -1.35
N PHE A 85 12.23 0.12 -2.02
CA PHE A 85 13.33 0.26 -2.99
C PHE A 85 12.84 0.75 -4.35
N THR A 86 11.71 0.23 -4.83
CA THR A 86 11.19 0.57 -6.17
C THR A 86 10.03 1.55 -6.14
N THR A 87 9.50 1.88 -4.96
CA THR A 87 8.25 2.65 -4.74
C THR A 87 7.00 2.01 -5.37
N ALA A 88 7.12 0.76 -5.83
CA ALA A 88 6.00 0.02 -6.40
C ALA A 88 4.90 -0.12 -5.35
N THR A 89 3.69 0.30 -5.73
CA THR A 89 2.53 0.39 -4.83
C THR A 89 1.39 -0.41 -5.44
N GLN A 90 0.95 -1.47 -4.75
CA GLN A 90 -0.10 -2.36 -5.21
C GLN A 90 -1.27 -2.38 -4.23
N PHE A 91 -2.50 -2.32 -4.75
CA PHE A 91 -3.72 -2.44 -3.95
C PHE A 91 -4.17 -3.90 -3.88
N VAL A 92 -4.47 -4.40 -2.69
CA VAL A 92 -4.79 -5.81 -2.47
C VAL A 92 -6.05 -5.93 -1.62
N ASP A 93 -7.08 -6.57 -2.17
CA ASP A 93 -8.38 -6.77 -1.55
C ASP A 93 -8.76 -8.24 -1.36
N PHE A 94 -7.80 -9.16 -1.58
CA PHE A 94 -7.98 -10.60 -1.44
C PHE A 94 -6.92 -11.22 -0.52
N PRO A 95 -7.20 -12.39 0.11
CA PRO A 95 -6.23 -13.08 0.96
C PRO A 95 -4.96 -13.51 0.22
N PHE A 96 -3.80 -13.41 0.88
CA PHE A 96 -2.51 -13.72 0.24
C PHE A 96 -1.43 -14.23 1.20
N LYS A 97 -0.36 -14.78 0.62
CA LYS A 97 0.94 -14.95 1.28
C LYS A 97 1.98 -14.02 0.66
N ALA A 98 2.99 -13.64 1.42
CA ALA A 98 4.10 -12.80 0.96
C ALA A 98 5.28 -13.67 0.50
N LYS A 99 5.97 -13.27 -0.57
CA LYS A 99 7.23 -13.92 -0.99
C LYS A 99 8.46 -13.40 -0.24
N SER A 100 8.50 -12.12 0.09
CA SER A 100 9.70 -11.44 0.59
C SER A 100 9.41 -10.73 1.91
N SER A 101 10.41 -10.71 2.80
CA SER A 101 10.35 -9.89 4.02
C SER A 101 10.53 -8.40 3.76
N ALA A 102 11.04 -8.03 2.57
CA ALA A 102 11.34 -6.66 2.20
C ALA A 102 10.10 -5.84 1.77
N MET A 103 8.95 -6.49 1.50
CA MET A 103 7.72 -5.74 1.21
C MET A 103 7.11 -5.17 2.49
N LYS A 104 6.37 -4.07 2.36
CA LYS A 104 5.61 -3.47 3.46
C LYS A 104 4.11 -3.66 3.24
N ILE A 105 3.40 -4.10 4.26
CA ILE A 105 1.93 -4.16 4.27
C ILE A 105 1.43 -2.90 4.97
N LEU A 106 0.75 -2.02 4.24
CA LEU A 106 0.19 -0.78 4.77
C LEU A 106 -1.32 -0.92 4.93
N LEU A 107 -1.81 -0.64 6.13
CA LEU A 107 -3.23 -0.70 6.50
C LEU A 107 -3.76 0.70 6.76
N ALA A 108 -5.03 0.96 6.48
CA ALA A 108 -5.64 2.22 6.91
C ALA A 108 -5.77 2.26 8.44
N LYS A 109 -5.40 3.40 9.02
CA LYS A 109 -5.77 3.75 10.39
C LYS A 109 -7.19 4.33 10.43
N ASP A 110 -7.74 4.47 11.63
CA ASP A 110 -9.07 5.01 11.84
C ASP A 110 -9.27 6.36 11.12
N GLY A 111 -10.39 6.47 10.39
CA GLY A 111 -10.73 7.66 9.60
C GLY A 111 -10.00 7.78 8.26
N ALA A 112 -9.00 6.95 7.97
CA ALA A 112 -8.35 6.94 6.66
C ALA A 112 -9.06 5.99 5.68
N ASN A 113 -9.18 6.43 4.42
CA ASN A 113 -9.68 5.58 3.35
C ASN A 113 -8.50 4.97 2.58
N ILE A 114 -8.29 3.65 2.69
CA ILE A 114 -7.13 2.97 2.08
C ILE A 114 -7.07 3.13 0.56
N LYS A 115 -8.23 3.19 -0.12
CA LYS A 115 -8.27 3.42 -1.57
C LYS A 115 -7.81 4.83 -1.89
N PHE A 116 -8.26 5.83 -1.17
CA PHE A 116 -7.77 7.21 -1.31
C PHE A 116 -6.26 7.31 -1.04
N MET A 117 -5.75 6.62 -0.01
CA MET A 117 -4.31 6.60 0.29
C MET A 117 -3.51 5.93 -0.83
N PHE A 118 -4.00 4.84 -1.40
CA PHE A 118 -3.39 4.18 -2.55
C PHE A 118 -3.28 5.11 -3.75
N GLU A 119 -4.39 5.78 -4.11
CA GLU A 119 -4.41 6.75 -5.20
C GLU A 119 -3.45 7.92 -4.94
N THR A 120 -3.36 8.38 -3.69
CA THR A 120 -2.43 9.43 -3.30
C THR A 120 -0.99 8.98 -3.47
N LEU A 121 -0.61 7.82 -2.93
CA LEU A 121 0.76 7.26 -3.04
C LEU A 121 1.20 7.04 -4.48
N ARG A 122 0.31 6.57 -5.37
CA ARG A 122 0.62 6.41 -6.81
C ARG A 122 0.94 7.72 -7.53
N ASN A 123 0.42 8.83 -7.02
CA ASN A 123 0.61 10.16 -7.61
C ASN A 123 1.78 10.92 -6.97
N VAL A 124 2.41 10.40 -5.91
CA VAL A 124 3.62 10.99 -5.35
C VAL A 124 4.78 10.65 -6.27
N SER A 125 5.27 11.65 -7.01
CA SER A 125 6.52 11.53 -7.76
C SER A 125 7.68 11.50 -6.76
N PHE A 126 8.20 10.32 -6.48
CA PHE A 126 9.48 10.20 -5.79
C PHE A 126 10.58 10.40 -6.82
N GLU A 127 11.31 11.51 -6.74
CA GLU A 127 12.64 11.56 -7.34
C GLU A 127 13.50 10.55 -6.58
N VAL A 128 13.88 9.46 -7.24
CA VAL A 128 14.85 8.51 -6.69
C VAL A 128 16.18 9.25 -6.61
N GLY A 129 16.41 9.92 -5.48
CA GLY A 129 17.70 10.49 -5.13
C GLY A 129 18.74 9.38 -5.22
N ALA A 130 19.83 9.64 -5.94
CA ALA A 130 20.89 8.68 -6.14
C ALA A 130 21.37 8.12 -4.78
N HIS A 131 21.15 6.82 -4.56
CA HIS A 131 21.90 5.98 -3.62
C HIS A 131 22.17 6.57 -2.22
N GLU A 132 21.17 7.08 -1.53
CA GLU A 132 21.25 7.17 -0.06
C GLU A 132 20.21 6.25 0.57
N ARG A 133 20.71 5.32 1.39
CA ARG A 133 19.88 4.44 2.22
C ARG A 133 19.23 5.32 3.28
N HIS A 134 17.91 5.48 3.21
CA HIS A 134 17.10 6.00 4.31
C HIS A 134 16.59 4.87 5.20
#